data_AF-A0A319EPB1-F1
#
_entry.id   AF-A0A319EPB1-F1
#
_cell.length_a   1.000
_cell.length_b   1.000
_cell.length_c   1.000
_cell.angle_alpha   90.00
_cell.angle_beta   90.00
_cell.angle_gamma   90.00
#
_symmetry.space_group_name_H-M   'P 1'
#
loop_
_entity.id
_entity.type
_entity.pdbx_description
1 polymer ?
#
loop_
_entity_poly.entity_id
_entity_poly.type
_entity_poly.pdbx_seq_one_letter_code
_entity_poly.pdbx_strand_id
1 'polypeptide(L)'
;MESIWTECKKYFHDGVLPESAPFRSNIHLCDLTPSITNSRNHDYGVEISRQLMPLFSALGDISPPSCSCHDITAVRQHIDDYIHTAPSTHSDDYTFFTGKSDISLDSVCRYALRDVIQWWACWVGSLDINNDRWKLLYVALAAIPDDIMIPPPHLVNGTFRFLGLTLADVLAGLRSEDVDPDDIEFLGMCLWRQYIVQYLEKCDPELRAMLLGRTTLMTQFRTVTANTAGSAVAVLAAAGTQSQGVVDTSVEMMSIGCCLSMDMAKEALGVLEGERMETVAGEREQLKRELRWAYARCIEHLNEHACAPVTKRYATSGLVFVFLMERYRERLRQVRVPISSALQSVLDDLVGVR
;
A
#
# COMPACT_ATOMS: atom_id res chain seq x y z
N MET A 1 -8.65 19.09 -7.98
CA MET A 1 -8.81 17.77 -7.35
C MET A 1 -10.00 17.02 -7.96
N GLU A 2 -11.15 17.69 -8.11
CA GLU A 2 -12.39 17.13 -8.70
C GLU A 2 -12.22 16.43 -10.05
N SER A 3 -11.48 17.02 -11.00
CA SER A 3 -11.22 16.37 -12.31
C SER A 3 -10.46 15.05 -12.19
N ILE A 4 -9.41 15.03 -11.35
CA ILE A 4 -8.59 13.84 -11.08
C ILE A 4 -9.46 12.76 -10.43
N TRP A 5 -10.29 13.15 -9.46
CA TRP A 5 -11.19 12.23 -8.78
C TRP A 5 -12.25 11.64 -9.72
N THR A 6 -12.80 12.45 -10.61
CA THR A 6 -13.78 12.00 -11.62
C THR A 6 -13.18 10.95 -12.55
N GLU A 7 -11.94 11.15 -13.02
CA GLU A 7 -11.24 10.16 -13.84
C GLU A 7 -10.94 8.87 -13.05
N CYS A 8 -10.50 8.98 -11.78
CA CYS A 8 -10.36 7.81 -10.91
C CYS A 8 -11.68 7.04 -10.76
N LYS A 9 -12.80 7.73 -10.51
CA LYS A 9 -14.13 7.12 -10.40
C LYS A 9 -14.51 6.34 -11.65
N LYS A 10 -14.29 6.93 -12.82
CA LYS A 10 -14.57 6.31 -14.11
C LYS A 10 -13.74 5.04 -14.33
N TYR A 11 -12.44 5.11 -14.06
CA TYR A 11 -11.51 3.99 -14.28
C TYR A 11 -11.78 2.81 -13.34
N PHE A 12 -12.01 3.09 -12.06
CA PHE A 12 -12.35 2.07 -11.06
C PHE A 12 -13.85 1.74 -11.01
N HIS A 13 -14.58 2.04 -12.09
CA HIS A 13 -15.98 1.65 -12.32
C HIS A 13 -16.96 2.06 -11.21
N ASP A 14 -16.73 3.18 -10.53
CA ASP A 14 -17.61 3.67 -9.46
C ASP A 14 -19.04 3.91 -9.98
N GLY A 15 -20.01 3.33 -9.29
CA GLY A 15 -21.43 3.38 -9.64
C GLY A 15 -21.84 2.57 -10.88
N VAL A 16 -20.89 1.92 -11.59
CA VAL A 16 -21.22 1.05 -12.75
C VAL A 16 -21.80 -0.27 -12.27
N LEU A 17 -21.21 -0.82 -11.20
CA LEU A 17 -21.79 -1.95 -10.47
C LEU A 17 -22.43 -1.45 -9.17
N PRO A 18 -23.54 -2.05 -8.69
CA PRO A 18 -24.12 -1.69 -7.41
C PRO A 18 -23.05 -1.66 -6.31
N GLU A 19 -23.01 -0.55 -5.57
CA GLU A 19 -22.08 -0.31 -4.45
C GLU A 19 -20.58 -0.25 -4.83
N SER A 20 -20.20 -0.33 -6.12
CA SER A 20 -18.80 -0.10 -6.52
C SER A 20 -18.34 1.30 -6.08
N ALA A 21 -17.07 1.40 -5.70
CA ALA A 21 -16.43 2.65 -5.31
C ALA A 21 -14.93 2.57 -5.65
N PRO A 22 -14.22 3.69 -5.81
CA PRO A 22 -12.83 3.68 -6.27
C PRO A 22 -11.87 2.93 -5.35
N PHE A 23 -12.23 2.79 -4.08
CA PHE A 23 -11.46 2.09 -3.04
C PHE A 23 -12.10 0.77 -2.61
N ARG A 24 -13.13 0.29 -3.32
CA ARG A 24 -13.75 -0.99 -3.02
C ARG A 24 -12.90 -2.14 -3.56
N SER A 25 -12.79 -3.19 -2.76
CA SER A 25 -12.34 -4.52 -3.20
C SER A 25 -13.39 -5.18 -4.10
N ASN A 26 -13.00 -5.83 -5.21
CA ASN A 26 -13.97 -6.59 -6.00
C ASN A 26 -14.51 -7.79 -5.21
N ILE A 27 -13.73 -8.30 -4.26
CA ILE A 27 -14.12 -9.39 -3.39
C ILE A 27 -14.53 -8.84 -2.03
N HIS A 28 -15.71 -9.26 -1.57
CA HIS A 28 -16.12 -9.03 -0.20
C HIS A 28 -15.23 -9.80 0.75
N LEU A 29 -14.38 -9.09 1.50
CA LEU A 29 -13.46 -9.69 2.48
C LEU A 29 -14.16 -10.64 3.45
N CYS A 30 -15.40 -10.31 3.86
CA CYS A 30 -16.20 -11.14 4.76
C CYS A 30 -16.72 -12.44 4.14
N ASP A 31 -16.75 -12.53 2.80
CA ASP A 31 -17.30 -13.67 2.06
C ASP A 31 -16.21 -14.66 1.62
N LEU A 32 -14.94 -14.38 1.95
CA LEU A 32 -13.82 -15.26 1.62
C LEU A 32 -13.99 -16.62 2.30
N THR A 33 -14.19 -17.65 1.48
CA THR A 33 -14.28 -19.05 1.91
C THR A 33 -12.90 -19.72 1.86
N PRO A 34 -12.64 -20.76 2.69
CA PRO A 34 -11.42 -21.54 2.55
C PRO A 34 -11.26 -22.10 1.14
N SER A 35 -10.03 -22.09 0.63
CA SER A 35 -9.67 -22.83 -0.59
C SER A 35 -9.96 -24.33 -0.44
N ILE A 36 -10.44 -24.95 -1.52
CA ILE A 36 -10.69 -26.41 -1.58
C ILE A 36 -9.35 -27.17 -1.77
N THR A 37 -8.32 -26.48 -2.26
CA THR A 37 -7.03 -27.08 -2.62
C THR A 37 -5.93 -26.69 -1.65
N ASN A 38 -5.42 -27.68 -0.88
CA ASN A 38 -4.18 -27.53 -0.12
C ASN A 38 -2.97 -27.66 -1.06
N SER A 39 -2.71 -26.65 -1.88
CA SER A 39 -1.45 -26.57 -2.62
C SER A 39 -0.33 -26.29 -1.61
N ARG A 40 0.65 -27.21 -1.51
CA ARG A 40 1.82 -27.04 -0.64
C ARG A 40 2.90 -26.27 -1.38
N ASN A 41 2.62 -25.02 -1.74
CA ASN A 41 3.63 -24.13 -2.31
C ASN A 41 4.45 -23.52 -1.17
N HIS A 42 5.57 -24.19 -0.84
CA HIS A 42 6.49 -23.84 0.25
C HIS A 42 7.70 -23.00 -0.19
N ASP A 43 7.68 -22.40 -1.37
CA ASP A 43 8.77 -21.53 -1.81
C ASP A 43 8.76 -20.21 -1.03
N TYR A 44 9.96 -19.77 -0.65
CA TYR A 44 10.33 -18.58 0.16
C TYR A 44 9.18 -17.62 0.55
N GLY A 45 8.80 -17.63 1.84
CA GLY A 45 7.80 -16.75 2.45
C GLY A 45 7.43 -17.22 3.86
N VAL A 46 6.76 -16.38 4.66
CA VAL A 46 6.24 -16.79 5.99
C VAL A 46 4.74 -17.04 5.88
N GLU A 47 4.39 -18.30 5.62
CA GLU A 47 3.01 -18.75 5.69
C GLU A 47 2.73 -19.33 7.07
N ILE A 48 1.82 -18.69 7.80
CA ILE A 48 1.34 -19.20 9.08
C ILE A 48 -0.12 -19.53 8.87
N SER A 49 -0.41 -20.82 8.74
CA SER A 49 -1.78 -21.29 8.58
C SER A 49 -2.62 -20.88 9.79
N ARG A 50 -3.93 -20.71 9.57
CA ARG A 50 -4.90 -20.42 10.63
C ARG A 50 -4.72 -21.32 11.87
N GLN A 51 -4.43 -22.60 11.66
CA GLN A 51 -4.29 -23.59 12.74
C GLN A 51 -3.03 -23.36 13.59
N LEU A 52 -2.00 -22.74 13.02
CA LEU A 52 -0.72 -22.50 13.68
C LEU A 52 -0.61 -21.09 14.28
N MET A 53 -1.45 -20.13 13.86
CA MET A 53 -1.44 -18.77 14.42
C MET A 53 -1.54 -18.72 15.95
N PRO A 54 -2.39 -19.53 16.62
CA PRO A 54 -2.49 -19.50 18.09
C PRO A 54 -1.21 -19.92 18.82
N LEU A 55 -0.25 -20.57 18.13
CA LEU A 55 1.05 -20.91 18.72
C LEU A 55 1.94 -19.69 18.93
N PHE A 56 1.69 -18.60 18.22
CA PHE A 56 2.49 -17.37 18.30
C PHE A 56 1.73 -16.33 19.11
N SER A 57 2.29 -15.89 20.24
CA SER A 57 1.68 -14.87 21.10
C SER A 57 1.34 -13.56 20.35
N ALA A 58 2.16 -13.19 19.35
CA ALA A 58 1.93 -12.05 18.48
C ALA A 58 0.73 -12.22 17.53
N LEU A 59 0.39 -13.46 17.16
CA LEU A 59 -0.64 -13.78 16.18
C LEU A 59 -1.91 -14.39 16.78
N GLY A 60 -1.88 -15.01 17.96
CA GLY A 60 -3.07 -15.44 18.71
C GLY A 60 -4.20 -16.10 17.90
N ASP A 61 -5.42 -15.92 18.40
CA ASP A 61 -6.63 -16.52 17.81
C ASP A 61 -7.18 -15.69 16.62
N ILE A 62 -8.17 -16.23 15.90
CA ILE A 62 -8.81 -15.56 14.76
C ILE A 62 -10.35 -15.56 14.83
N SER A 63 -10.99 -14.53 14.26
CA SER A 63 -12.45 -14.44 14.16
C SER A 63 -12.86 -13.75 12.85
N PRO A 64 -13.94 -14.18 12.18
CA PRO A 64 -14.41 -13.48 10.99
C PRO A 64 -14.79 -12.03 11.32
N PRO A 65 -14.50 -11.06 10.46
CA PRO A 65 -14.92 -9.69 10.66
C PRO A 65 -16.44 -9.54 10.50
N SER A 66 -17.02 -8.56 11.20
CA SER A 66 -18.36 -8.09 10.84
C SER A 66 -18.34 -7.44 9.44
N CYS A 67 -19.36 -7.71 8.63
CA CYS A 67 -19.45 -7.10 7.30
C CYS A 67 -19.73 -5.59 7.44
N SER A 68 -18.75 -4.76 7.08
CA SER A 68 -18.89 -3.31 6.92
C SER A 68 -18.65 -2.87 5.48
N CYS A 69 -18.65 -3.81 4.52
CA CYS A 69 -18.41 -3.52 3.11
C CYS A 69 -19.48 -2.60 2.50
N HIS A 70 -20.72 -2.65 2.98
CA HIS A 70 -21.82 -1.81 2.50
C HIS A 70 -21.72 -0.34 2.97
N ASP A 71 -21.00 -0.10 4.07
CA ASP A 71 -20.78 1.25 4.62
C ASP A 71 -19.90 2.13 3.71
N ILE A 72 -19.29 1.52 2.69
CA ILE A 72 -18.45 2.19 1.71
C ILE A 72 -19.18 3.34 1.00
N THR A 73 -20.50 3.22 0.84
CA THR A 73 -21.33 4.26 0.20
C THR A 73 -21.28 5.57 0.98
N ALA A 74 -21.32 5.51 2.31
CA ALA A 74 -21.27 6.70 3.15
C ALA A 74 -19.89 7.36 3.07
N VAL A 75 -18.82 6.57 3.13
CA VAL A 75 -17.43 7.06 2.98
C VAL A 75 -17.22 7.70 1.61
N ARG A 76 -17.76 7.07 0.55
CA ARG A 76 -17.67 7.61 -0.81
C ARG A 76 -18.37 8.96 -0.91
N GLN A 77 -19.60 9.05 -0.40
CA GLN A 77 -20.37 10.30 -0.42
C GLN A 77 -19.63 11.40 0.34
N HIS A 78 -19.07 11.08 1.50
CA HIS A 78 -18.26 12.02 2.29
C HIS A 78 -17.05 12.55 1.52
N ILE A 79 -16.32 11.67 0.84
CA ILE A 79 -15.18 12.06 -0.03
C ILE A 79 -15.65 12.96 -1.18
N ASP A 80 -16.78 12.63 -1.83
CA ASP A 80 -17.34 13.46 -2.90
C ASP A 80 -17.69 14.87 -2.41
N ASP A 81 -18.38 14.96 -1.27
CA ASP A 81 -18.81 16.23 -0.66
C ASP A 81 -17.59 17.06 -0.23
N TYR A 82 -16.58 16.43 0.36
CA TYR A 82 -15.33 17.10 0.72
C TYR A 82 -14.63 17.64 -0.52
N ILE A 83 -14.41 16.82 -1.56
CA ILE A 83 -13.68 17.25 -2.77
C ILE A 83 -14.39 18.41 -3.47
N HIS A 84 -15.72 18.44 -3.47
CA HIS A 84 -16.51 19.51 -4.06
C HIS A 84 -16.39 20.85 -3.31
N THR A 85 -16.20 20.79 -1.99
CA THR A 85 -16.13 21.96 -1.12
C THR A 85 -14.70 22.31 -0.66
N ALA A 86 -13.72 21.47 -1.01
CA ALA A 86 -12.35 21.61 -0.57
C ALA A 86 -11.69 22.91 -1.07
N PRO A 87 -10.87 23.55 -0.24
CA PRO A 87 -10.09 24.71 -0.68
C PRO A 87 -9.09 24.31 -1.77
N SER A 88 -8.69 25.26 -2.61
CA SER A 88 -7.69 25.03 -3.67
C SER A 88 -6.30 24.69 -3.13
N THR A 89 -6.01 25.07 -1.88
CA THR A 89 -4.75 24.88 -1.16
C THR A 89 -5.04 24.64 0.31
N HIS A 90 -4.29 23.78 0.97
CA HIS A 90 -4.36 23.56 2.42
C HIS A 90 -3.15 24.18 3.13
N SER A 91 -3.31 24.63 4.38
CA SER A 91 -2.19 25.20 5.15
C SER A 91 -1.05 24.22 5.38
N ASP A 92 -1.38 22.93 5.35
CA ASP A 92 -0.45 21.84 5.63
C ASP A 92 0.16 21.22 4.35
N ASP A 93 -0.07 21.85 3.19
CA ASP A 93 0.57 21.42 1.94
C ASP A 93 2.09 21.41 2.10
N TYR A 94 2.71 20.28 1.73
CA TYR A 94 4.14 19.95 1.91
C TYR A 94 4.63 19.84 3.35
N THR A 95 3.76 19.83 4.35
CA THR A 95 4.14 19.51 5.73
C THR A 95 4.61 18.06 5.83
N PHE A 96 5.60 17.81 6.69
CA PHE A 96 6.13 16.48 6.97
C PHE A 96 5.35 15.78 8.09
N PHE A 97 4.94 14.55 7.82
CA PHE A 97 4.18 13.66 8.72
C PHE A 97 5.03 12.50 9.23
N THR A 98 6.36 12.62 9.11
CA THR A 98 7.31 11.54 9.42
C THR A 98 7.48 11.28 10.91
N GLY A 99 7.19 12.30 11.74
CA GLY A 99 7.48 12.30 13.18
C GLY A 99 8.98 12.36 13.52
N LYS A 100 9.86 12.68 12.56
CA LYS A 100 11.33 12.52 12.68
C LYS A 100 12.13 13.83 12.59
N SER A 101 11.51 14.98 12.90
CA SER A 101 12.13 16.32 12.82
C SER A 101 12.81 16.60 11.47
N ASP A 102 12.27 16.07 10.38
CA ASP A 102 12.81 16.31 9.05
C ASP A 102 12.68 17.79 8.66
N ILE A 103 13.66 18.32 7.92
CA ILE A 103 13.69 19.73 7.49
C ILE A 103 13.89 19.91 5.98
N SER A 104 14.04 18.81 5.24
CA SER A 104 14.37 18.84 3.81
C SER A 104 13.54 17.81 3.04
N LEU A 105 12.86 18.28 2.00
CA LEU A 105 12.08 17.45 1.09
C LEU A 105 12.97 16.38 0.42
N ASP A 106 14.15 16.77 -0.07
CA ASP A 106 15.08 15.86 -0.73
C ASP A 106 15.57 14.75 0.21
N SER A 107 15.81 15.09 1.48
CA SER A 107 16.18 14.11 2.50
C SER A 107 15.07 13.09 2.70
N VAL A 108 13.82 13.55 2.87
CA VAL A 108 12.67 12.65 3.05
C VAL A 108 12.46 11.77 1.82
N CYS A 109 12.57 12.33 0.60
CA CYS A 109 12.49 11.56 -0.63
C CYS A 109 13.60 10.48 -0.73
N ARG A 110 14.83 10.80 -0.33
CA ARG A 110 15.93 9.82 -0.28
C ARG A 110 15.66 8.71 0.72
N TYR A 111 15.11 9.04 1.88
CA TYR A 111 14.68 8.06 2.88
C TYR A 111 13.53 7.17 2.39
N ALA A 112 12.58 7.72 1.63
CA ALA A 112 11.54 6.92 1.01
C ALA A 112 12.12 5.93 -0.01
N LEU A 113 13.04 6.36 -0.88
CA LEU A 113 13.71 5.45 -1.82
C LEU A 113 14.55 4.37 -1.10
N ARG A 114 15.21 4.74 0.00
CA ARG A 114 15.93 3.79 0.87
C ARG A 114 15.00 2.69 1.38
N ASP A 115 13.84 3.08 1.92
CA ASP A 115 12.85 2.15 2.44
C ASP A 115 12.34 1.21 1.33
N VAL A 116 12.12 1.74 0.13
CA VAL A 116 11.71 0.94 -1.03
C VAL A 116 12.73 -0.09 -1.45
N ILE A 117 14.03 0.23 -1.48
CA ILE A 117 15.06 -0.76 -1.80
C ILE A 117 15.01 -1.93 -0.80
N GLN A 118 14.81 -1.63 0.49
CA GLN A 118 14.68 -2.65 1.53
C GLN A 118 13.40 -3.48 1.36
N TRP A 119 12.26 -2.86 0.99
CA TRP A 119 11.03 -3.59 0.65
C TRP A 119 11.22 -4.48 -0.57
N TRP A 120 11.81 -3.95 -1.64
CA TRP A 120 12.05 -4.66 -2.90
C TRP A 120 12.89 -5.91 -2.70
N ALA A 121 13.95 -5.82 -1.88
CA ALA A 121 14.75 -6.98 -1.51
C ALA A 121 13.92 -8.08 -0.81
N CYS A 122 12.90 -7.70 -0.04
CA CYS A 122 12.00 -8.67 0.60
C CYS A 122 10.97 -9.25 -0.39
N TRP A 123 10.46 -8.45 -1.32
CA TRP A 123 9.44 -8.85 -2.30
C TRP A 123 10.00 -9.66 -3.47
N VAL A 124 11.08 -9.19 -4.10
CA VAL A 124 11.65 -9.77 -5.32
C VAL A 124 12.86 -10.66 -5.00
N GLY A 125 13.65 -10.30 -3.99
CA GLY A 125 14.82 -11.09 -3.56
C GLY A 125 16.09 -10.86 -4.36
N SER A 126 16.01 -10.00 -5.36
CA SER A 126 17.12 -9.50 -6.13
C SER A 126 16.91 -8.01 -6.37
N LEU A 127 18.00 -7.34 -6.71
CA LEU A 127 17.97 -5.95 -7.14
C LEU A 127 18.70 -5.89 -8.49
N ASP A 128 17.94 -5.92 -9.59
CA ASP A 128 18.50 -5.70 -10.91
C ASP A 128 18.22 -4.25 -11.33
N ILE A 129 19.14 -3.34 -10.96
CA ILE A 129 18.98 -1.91 -11.22
C ILE A 129 18.77 -1.61 -12.71
N ASN A 130 19.28 -2.44 -13.62
CA ASN A 130 19.11 -2.20 -15.05
C ASN A 130 17.70 -2.50 -15.54
N ASN A 131 16.98 -3.38 -14.83
CA ASN A 131 15.65 -3.86 -15.23
C ASN A 131 14.52 -3.45 -14.26
N ASP A 132 14.84 -2.99 -13.05
CA ASP A 132 13.88 -2.68 -11.99
C ASP A 132 13.88 -1.22 -11.55
N ARG A 133 14.74 -0.36 -12.11
CA ARG A 133 14.94 1.03 -11.66
C ARG A 133 13.63 1.82 -11.64
N TRP A 134 12.86 1.77 -12.70
CA TRP A 134 11.62 2.55 -12.82
C TRP A 134 10.49 1.94 -11.99
N LYS A 135 10.47 0.62 -11.80
CA LYS A 135 9.58 -0.06 -10.85
C LYS A 135 9.87 0.37 -9.40
N LEU A 136 11.14 0.45 -9.02
CA LEU A 136 11.57 0.99 -7.71
C LEU A 136 11.16 2.46 -7.54
N LEU A 137 11.39 3.29 -8.56
CA LEU A 137 11.00 4.70 -8.51
C LEU A 137 9.49 4.90 -8.43
N TYR A 138 8.71 4.05 -9.11
CA TYR A 138 7.26 4.01 -8.96
C TYR A 138 6.84 3.73 -7.51
N VAL A 139 7.39 2.67 -6.90
CA VAL A 139 7.07 2.33 -5.49
C VAL A 139 7.53 3.45 -4.55
N ALA A 140 8.65 4.12 -4.83
CA ALA A 140 9.12 5.23 -4.00
C ALA A 140 8.23 6.47 -4.11
N LEU A 141 7.73 6.75 -5.31
CA LEU A 141 6.72 7.77 -5.55
C LEU A 141 5.37 7.43 -4.89
N ALA A 142 5.07 6.14 -4.73
CA ALA A 142 3.92 5.67 -3.95
C ALA A 142 4.15 5.78 -2.43
N ALA A 143 5.39 5.66 -1.94
CA ALA A 143 5.69 5.68 -0.51
C ALA A 143 5.71 7.10 0.09
N ILE A 144 6.16 8.09 -0.69
CA ILE A 144 6.38 9.46 -0.21
C ILE A 144 5.15 10.18 0.40
N PRO A 145 3.90 9.97 -0.06
CA PRO A 145 2.78 10.70 0.52
C PRO A 145 2.40 10.18 1.91
N ASP A 146 2.98 9.07 2.39
CA ASP A 146 2.89 8.69 3.81
C ASP A 146 3.68 9.67 4.70
N ASP A 147 4.77 10.20 4.16
CA ASP A 147 5.70 11.07 4.87
C ASP A 147 5.41 12.56 4.64
N ILE A 148 4.72 12.92 3.55
CA ILE A 148 4.50 14.32 3.12
C ILE A 148 3.07 14.51 2.62
N MET A 149 2.42 15.62 2.99
CA MET A 149 1.14 16.00 2.42
C MET A 149 1.32 16.66 1.05
N ILE A 150 1.28 15.86 -0.02
CA ILE A 150 1.45 16.34 -1.39
C ILE A 150 0.07 16.59 -2.02
N PRO A 151 -0.23 17.81 -2.50
CA PRO A 151 -1.49 18.06 -3.21
C PRO A 151 -1.62 17.16 -4.45
N PRO A 152 -2.74 16.42 -4.63
CA PRO A 152 -2.94 15.57 -5.80
C PRO A 152 -2.73 16.28 -7.15
N PRO A 153 -3.17 17.54 -7.34
CA PRO A 153 -2.87 18.27 -8.58
C PRO A 153 -1.38 18.42 -8.87
N HIS A 154 -0.53 18.52 -7.83
CA HIS A 154 0.91 18.69 -8.00
C HIS A 154 1.60 17.42 -8.49
N LEU A 155 1.07 16.24 -8.16
CA LEU A 155 1.53 14.99 -8.78
C LEU A 155 1.20 14.97 -10.27
N VAL A 156 -0.06 15.26 -10.62
CA VAL A 156 -0.59 15.10 -11.98
C VAL A 156 0.01 16.10 -12.96
N ASN A 157 0.21 17.35 -12.55
CA ASN A 157 0.75 18.40 -13.42
C ASN A 157 2.30 18.47 -13.42
N GLY A 158 2.98 17.63 -12.63
CA GLY A 158 4.44 17.60 -12.53
C GLY A 158 5.06 18.73 -11.71
N THR A 159 4.27 19.49 -10.93
CA THR A 159 4.80 20.45 -9.95
C THR A 159 5.59 19.74 -8.85
N PHE A 160 5.10 18.60 -8.37
CA PHE A 160 5.85 17.73 -7.47
C PHE A 160 6.84 16.88 -8.27
N ARG A 161 8.09 16.83 -7.80
CA ARG A 161 9.17 16.04 -8.38
C ARG A 161 9.83 15.20 -7.31
N PHE A 162 9.71 13.89 -7.44
CA PHE A 162 10.39 12.95 -6.55
C PHE A 162 11.83 12.78 -7.06
N LEU A 163 12.80 13.32 -6.32
CA LEU A 163 14.22 13.29 -6.69
C LEU A 163 14.47 13.81 -8.12
N GLY A 164 13.77 14.89 -8.49
CA GLY A 164 13.85 15.53 -9.81
C GLY A 164 12.89 14.98 -10.86
N LEU A 165 12.29 13.81 -10.63
CA LEU A 165 11.43 13.10 -11.58
C LEU A 165 9.95 13.40 -11.35
N THR A 166 9.21 13.68 -12.41
CA THR A 166 7.75 13.75 -12.39
C THR A 166 7.11 12.36 -12.51
N LEU A 167 5.81 12.26 -12.23
CA LEU A 167 5.04 11.04 -12.53
C LEU A 167 5.18 10.65 -14.01
N ALA A 168 5.12 11.62 -14.93
CA ALA A 168 5.24 11.36 -16.36
C ALA A 168 6.60 10.74 -16.72
N ASP A 169 7.68 11.20 -16.09
CA ASP A 169 9.02 10.63 -16.28
C ASP A 169 9.07 9.18 -15.81
N VAL A 170 8.48 8.88 -14.65
CA VAL A 170 8.43 7.51 -14.10
C VAL A 170 7.61 6.58 -15.00
N LEU A 171 6.44 7.00 -15.47
CA LEU A 171 5.61 6.19 -16.37
C LEU A 171 6.28 5.97 -17.73
N ALA A 172 6.97 6.97 -18.27
CA ALA A 172 7.79 6.81 -19.49
C ALA A 172 8.96 5.85 -19.26
N GLY A 173 9.56 5.90 -18.08
CA GLY A 173 10.57 4.97 -17.63
C GLY A 173 10.10 3.52 -17.55
N LEU A 174 8.92 3.27 -17.00
CA LEU A 174 8.32 1.92 -16.99
C LEU A 174 8.14 1.37 -18.40
N ARG A 175 7.76 2.21 -19.38
CA ARG A 175 7.72 1.79 -20.80
C ARG A 175 9.09 1.39 -21.34
N SER A 176 10.16 2.03 -20.87
CA SER A 176 11.53 1.68 -21.27
C SER A 176 12.05 0.37 -20.65
N GLU A 177 11.35 -0.15 -19.63
CA GLU A 177 11.59 -1.46 -19.03
C GLU A 177 10.59 -2.52 -19.52
N ASP A 178 9.97 -2.28 -20.70
CA ASP A 178 9.02 -3.19 -21.34
C ASP A 178 7.81 -3.58 -20.45
N VAL A 179 7.41 -2.71 -19.51
CA VAL A 179 6.17 -2.92 -18.74
C VAL A 179 4.97 -2.71 -19.66
N ASP A 180 3.98 -3.60 -19.55
CA ASP A 180 2.80 -3.59 -20.41
C ASP A 180 2.02 -2.26 -20.30
N PRO A 181 1.52 -1.69 -21.43
CA PRO A 181 0.80 -0.42 -21.41
C PRO A 181 -0.42 -0.39 -20.48
N ASP A 182 -1.17 -1.50 -20.38
CA ASP A 182 -2.36 -1.58 -19.54
C ASP A 182 -1.97 -1.60 -18.05
N ASP A 183 -0.87 -2.28 -17.71
CA ASP A 183 -0.27 -2.23 -16.37
C ASP A 183 0.21 -0.80 -16.04
N ILE A 184 0.81 -0.08 -16.99
CA ILE A 184 1.25 1.31 -16.78
C ILE A 184 0.07 2.25 -16.54
N GLU A 185 -1.03 2.09 -17.27
CA GLU A 185 -2.27 2.85 -17.03
C GLU A 185 -2.81 2.57 -15.63
N PHE A 186 -2.90 1.29 -15.25
CA PHE A 186 -3.35 0.88 -13.91
C PHE A 186 -2.45 1.44 -12.80
N LEU A 187 -1.13 1.38 -12.97
CA LEU A 187 -0.14 1.93 -12.04
C LEU A 187 -0.33 3.44 -11.85
N GLY A 188 -0.57 4.19 -12.94
CA GLY A 188 -0.85 5.62 -12.92
C GLY A 188 -2.14 5.95 -12.15
N MET A 189 -3.23 5.24 -12.45
CA MET A 189 -4.51 5.45 -11.77
C MET A 189 -4.47 5.05 -10.29
N CYS A 190 -3.68 4.04 -9.94
CA CYS A 190 -3.41 3.69 -8.55
C CYS A 190 -2.73 4.84 -7.78
N LEU A 191 -1.74 5.52 -8.37
CA LEU A 191 -1.09 6.68 -7.75
C LEU A 191 -2.05 7.86 -7.61
N TRP A 192 -2.86 8.16 -8.63
CA TRP A 192 -3.84 9.24 -8.55
C TRP A 192 -4.83 8.99 -7.41
N ARG A 193 -5.38 7.78 -7.36
CA ARG A 193 -6.29 7.34 -6.30
C ARG A 193 -5.62 7.42 -4.92
N GLN A 194 -4.40 6.91 -4.78
CA GLN A 194 -3.64 6.96 -3.53
C GLN A 194 -3.44 8.40 -3.05
N TYR A 195 -2.90 9.28 -3.91
CA TYR A 195 -2.58 10.65 -3.52
C TYR A 195 -3.81 11.42 -3.08
N ILE A 196 -4.97 11.21 -3.74
CA ILE A 196 -6.24 11.80 -3.28
C ILE A 196 -6.58 11.28 -1.88
N VAL A 197 -6.70 9.97 -1.70
CA VAL A 197 -7.19 9.39 -0.46
C VAL A 197 -6.23 9.63 0.71
N GLN A 198 -4.92 9.58 0.47
CA GLN A 198 -3.90 9.82 1.49
C GLN A 198 -3.70 11.32 1.81
N TYR A 199 -4.09 12.21 0.90
CA TYR A 199 -4.22 13.64 1.19
C TYR A 199 -5.43 13.89 2.08
N LEU A 200 -6.58 13.31 1.75
CA LEU A 200 -7.80 13.39 2.56
C LEU A 200 -7.60 12.81 3.97
N GLU A 201 -6.89 11.69 4.10
CA GLU A 201 -6.49 11.12 5.41
C GLU A 201 -5.81 12.16 6.33
N LYS A 202 -5.12 13.15 5.77
CA LYS A 202 -4.40 14.17 6.55
C LYS A 202 -5.23 15.39 6.88
N CYS A 203 -6.08 15.84 5.95
CA CYS A 203 -6.85 17.08 6.07
C CYS A 203 -8.30 16.89 6.51
N ASP A 204 -8.82 15.66 6.49
CA ASP A 204 -10.19 15.34 6.85
C ASP A 204 -10.25 14.37 8.05
N PRO A 205 -10.41 14.90 9.28
CA PRO A 205 -10.49 14.07 10.48
C PRO A 205 -11.80 13.26 10.58
N GLU A 206 -12.86 13.64 9.86
CA GLU A 206 -14.14 12.92 9.88
C GLU A 206 -14.03 11.58 9.15
N LEU A 207 -13.25 11.55 8.07
CA LEU A 207 -12.94 10.32 7.33
C LEU A 207 -12.39 9.24 8.25
N ARG A 208 -11.47 9.60 9.16
CA ARG A 208 -10.95 8.67 10.18
C ARG A 208 -12.07 8.13 11.07
N ALA A 209 -12.94 8.99 11.58
CA ALA A 209 -14.02 8.60 12.47
C ALA A 209 -14.99 7.59 11.83
N MET A 210 -15.19 7.68 10.51
CA MET A 210 -16.03 6.74 9.76
C MET A 210 -15.41 5.34 9.61
N LEU A 211 -14.07 5.25 9.62
CA LEU A 211 -13.32 4.02 9.32
C LEU A 211 -12.93 3.25 10.59
N LEU A 212 -12.74 3.94 11.71
CA LEU A 212 -12.30 3.34 12.97
C LEU A 212 -13.22 2.20 13.44
N GLY A 213 -12.61 1.12 13.92
CA GLY A 213 -13.31 -0.07 14.40
C GLY A 213 -13.99 -0.92 13.32
N ARG A 214 -13.87 -0.57 12.03
CA ARG A 214 -14.48 -1.31 10.91
C ARG A 214 -13.42 -2.03 10.09
N THR A 215 -13.05 -3.25 10.49
CA THR A 215 -11.92 -4.00 9.90
C THR A 215 -11.97 -4.09 8.37
N THR A 216 -13.11 -4.49 7.78
CA THR A 216 -13.19 -4.66 6.31
C THR A 216 -13.09 -3.34 5.55
N LEU A 217 -13.71 -2.28 6.06
CA LEU A 217 -13.72 -0.97 5.44
C LEU A 217 -12.35 -0.27 5.59
N MET A 218 -11.75 -0.34 6.79
CA MET A 218 -10.41 0.18 7.06
C MET A 218 -9.37 -0.53 6.19
N THR A 219 -9.46 -1.86 6.03
CA THR A 219 -8.53 -2.62 5.18
C THR A 219 -8.60 -2.13 3.73
N GLN A 220 -9.80 -2.00 3.17
CA GLN A 220 -10.00 -1.49 1.81
C GLN A 220 -9.39 -0.09 1.65
N PHE A 221 -9.71 0.83 2.57
CA PHE A 221 -9.15 2.18 2.57
C PHE A 221 -7.61 2.16 2.60
N ARG A 222 -7.03 1.33 3.46
CA ARG A 222 -5.58 1.25 3.65
C ARG A 222 -4.82 0.63 2.48
N THR A 223 -5.41 -0.35 1.79
CA THR A 223 -4.79 -0.88 0.56
C THR A 223 -4.64 0.20 -0.50
N VAL A 224 -5.54 1.18 -0.51
CA VAL A 224 -5.48 2.35 -1.39
C VAL A 224 -4.46 3.38 -0.91
N THR A 225 -4.47 3.76 0.38
CA THR A 225 -3.49 4.75 0.89
C THR A 225 -2.06 4.24 0.90
N ALA A 226 -1.85 2.93 0.99
CA ALA A 226 -0.53 2.30 0.89
C ALA A 226 -0.13 1.93 -0.55
N ASN A 227 -1.04 2.07 -1.53
CA ASN A 227 -0.85 1.65 -2.93
C ASN A 227 -0.21 0.25 -3.06
N THR A 228 -0.74 -0.70 -2.30
CA THR A 228 -0.24 -2.08 -2.31
C THR A 228 -0.63 -2.80 -3.60
N ALA A 229 -1.71 -2.40 -4.28
CA ALA A 229 -2.08 -2.94 -5.59
C ALA A 229 -1.11 -2.50 -6.69
N GLY A 230 -0.76 -1.21 -6.77
CA GLY A 230 0.23 -0.73 -7.73
C GLY A 230 1.61 -1.33 -7.49
N SER A 231 2.02 -1.43 -6.22
CA SER A 231 3.28 -2.08 -5.86
C SER A 231 3.30 -3.58 -6.21
N ALA A 232 2.16 -4.28 -6.07
CA ALA A 232 2.02 -5.66 -6.51
C ALA A 232 2.20 -5.82 -8.02
N VAL A 233 1.59 -4.94 -8.83
CA VAL A 233 1.77 -4.95 -10.31
C VAL A 233 3.22 -4.66 -10.69
N ALA A 234 3.90 -3.73 -10.01
CA ALA A 234 5.32 -3.49 -10.23
C ALA A 234 6.17 -4.75 -9.94
N VAL A 235 5.84 -5.51 -8.90
CA VAL A 235 6.51 -6.78 -8.55
C VAL A 235 6.20 -7.89 -9.57
N LEU A 236 4.95 -8.00 -10.03
CA LEU A 236 4.57 -8.95 -11.08
C LEU A 236 5.31 -8.65 -12.39
N ALA A 237 5.39 -7.37 -12.78
CA ALA A 237 6.14 -6.94 -13.95
C ALA A 237 7.63 -7.28 -13.84
N ALA A 238 8.26 -7.12 -12.67
CA ALA A 238 9.64 -7.57 -12.43
C ALA A 238 9.80 -9.10 -12.56
N ALA A 239 8.75 -9.86 -12.25
CA ALA A 239 8.70 -11.30 -12.46
C ALA A 239 8.26 -11.71 -13.88
N GLY A 240 8.12 -10.76 -14.81
CA GLY A 240 7.67 -11.03 -16.19
C GLY A 240 6.22 -11.52 -16.27
N THR A 241 5.39 -11.18 -15.29
CA THR A 241 3.97 -11.54 -15.22
C THR A 241 3.13 -10.28 -15.41
N GLN A 242 2.26 -10.29 -16.42
CA GLN A 242 1.30 -9.22 -16.68
C GLN A 242 0.11 -9.35 -15.72
N SER A 243 -0.40 -8.22 -15.22
CA SER A 243 -1.64 -8.22 -14.43
C SER A 243 -2.88 -8.01 -15.29
N GLN A 244 -4.05 -8.37 -14.75
CA GLN A 244 -5.34 -8.06 -15.37
C GLN A 244 -5.92 -6.70 -14.85
N GLY A 245 -5.08 -5.85 -14.26
CA GLY A 245 -5.46 -4.54 -13.76
C GLY A 245 -6.56 -4.62 -12.69
N VAL A 246 -7.65 -3.87 -12.89
CA VAL A 246 -8.73 -3.72 -11.91
C VAL A 246 -9.43 -5.04 -11.57
N VAL A 247 -9.47 -6.00 -12.49
CA VAL A 247 -10.18 -7.28 -12.30
C VAL A 247 -9.26 -8.40 -11.81
N ASP A 248 -7.98 -8.12 -11.58
CA ASP A 248 -7.01 -9.11 -11.15
C ASP A 248 -7.18 -9.45 -9.66
N THR A 249 -7.85 -10.59 -9.40
CA THR A 249 -8.07 -11.06 -8.03
C THR A 249 -6.77 -11.41 -7.31
N SER A 250 -5.70 -11.76 -8.04
CA SER A 250 -4.40 -12.05 -7.44
C SER A 250 -3.73 -10.78 -6.94
N VAL A 251 -3.76 -9.68 -7.72
CA VAL A 251 -3.28 -8.35 -7.31
C VAL A 251 -4.07 -7.85 -6.11
N GLU A 252 -5.39 -8.06 -6.10
CA GLU A 252 -6.25 -7.69 -4.98
C GLU A 252 -5.86 -8.44 -3.69
N MET A 253 -5.72 -9.77 -3.74
CA MET A 253 -5.30 -10.58 -2.58
C MET A 253 -3.86 -10.30 -2.15
N MET A 254 -2.94 -10.03 -3.10
CA MET A 254 -1.58 -9.57 -2.82
C MET A 254 -1.60 -8.25 -2.03
N SER A 255 -2.40 -7.31 -2.50
CA SER A 255 -2.56 -5.98 -1.92
C SER A 255 -3.07 -6.04 -0.49
N ILE A 256 -4.18 -6.76 -0.27
CA ILE A 256 -4.75 -6.96 1.07
C ILE A 256 -3.78 -7.70 1.97
N GLY A 257 -3.21 -8.82 1.50
CA GLY A 257 -2.28 -9.62 2.29
C GLY A 257 -1.07 -8.82 2.75
N CYS A 258 -0.45 -8.02 1.87
CA CYS A 258 0.68 -7.17 2.20
C CYS A 258 0.30 -6.10 3.24
N CYS A 259 -0.86 -5.47 3.11
CA CYS A 259 -1.34 -4.50 4.10
C CYS A 259 -1.56 -5.15 5.47
N LEU A 260 -2.26 -6.29 5.51
CA LEU A 260 -2.58 -6.99 6.76
C LEU A 260 -1.34 -7.57 7.44
N SER A 261 -0.40 -8.13 6.68
CA SER A 261 0.85 -8.65 7.25
C SER A 261 1.70 -7.54 7.87
N MET A 262 1.75 -6.35 7.25
CA MET A 262 2.37 -5.17 7.84
C MET A 262 1.68 -4.77 9.14
N ASP A 263 0.36 -4.74 9.16
CA ASP A 263 -0.40 -4.32 10.34
C ASP A 263 -0.23 -5.26 11.51
N MET A 264 -0.29 -6.57 11.25
CA MET A 264 -0.05 -7.58 12.26
C MET A 264 1.36 -7.47 12.85
N ALA A 265 2.39 -7.21 12.01
CA ALA A 265 3.76 -7.08 12.48
C ALA A 265 4.03 -5.74 13.19
N LYS A 266 3.47 -4.64 12.68
CA LYS A 266 3.53 -3.32 13.33
C LYS A 266 2.83 -3.35 14.69
N GLU A 267 1.68 -4.02 14.77
CA GLU A 267 0.96 -4.22 16.03
C GLU A 267 1.83 -4.97 17.04
N ALA A 268 2.46 -6.05 16.61
CA ALA A 268 3.35 -6.84 17.47
C ALA A 268 4.56 -6.04 17.98
N LEU A 269 4.99 -5.01 17.25
CA LEU A 269 6.08 -4.11 17.65
C LEU A 269 5.62 -2.85 18.41
N GLY A 270 4.31 -2.65 18.58
CA GLY A 270 3.76 -1.40 19.15
C GLY A 270 3.92 -0.19 18.23
N VAL A 271 4.21 -0.39 16.94
CA VAL A 271 4.32 0.69 15.94
C VAL A 271 2.96 1.27 15.58
N LEU A 272 1.90 0.44 15.59
CA LEU A 272 0.55 0.90 15.24
C LEU A 272 -0.05 1.85 16.28
N GLU A 273 0.37 1.76 17.54
CA GLU A 273 -0.25 2.52 18.63
C GLU A 273 -0.07 4.02 18.39
N GLY A 274 -1.19 4.72 18.16
CA GLY A 274 -1.18 6.15 17.86
C GLY A 274 -0.97 6.52 16.39
N GLU A 275 -0.87 5.55 15.46
CA GLU A 275 -0.96 5.85 14.02
C GLU A 275 -2.36 6.42 13.68
N ARG A 276 -2.43 7.39 12.76
CA ARG A 276 -3.71 8.02 12.37
C ARG A 276 -4.72 6.98 11.88
N MET A 277 -4.28 6.07 11.03
CA MET A 277 -5.09 4.97 10.49
C MET A 277 -4.72 3.63 11.10
N GLU A 278 -4.63 3.62 12.44
CA GLU A 278 -4.46 2.43 13.24
C GLU A 278 -5.63 1.46 13.03
N THR A 279 -5.34 0.27 12.48
CA THR A 279 -6.35 -0.73 12.11
C THR A 279 -6.99 -1.45 13.27
N VAL A 280 -6.36 -1.38 14.45
CA VAL A 280 -6.80 -2.04 15.68
C VAL A 280 -7.25 -1.04 16.75
N ALA A 281 -7.50 0.21 16.38
CA ALA A 281 -7.99 1.23 17.30
C ALA A 281 -9.45 0.96 17.70
N GLY A 282 -9.73 0.95 19.02
CA GLY A 282 -11.03 0.58 19.59
C GLY A 282 -10.97 -0.77 20.30
N GLU A 283 -11.79 -1.73 19.87
CA GLU A 283 -11.84 -3.11 20.39
C GLU A 283 -10.61 -3.92 19.95
N ARG A 284 -9.43 -3.51 20.40
CA ARG A 284 -8.12 -3.94 19.87
C ARG A 284 -7.97 -5.44 19.71
N GLU A 285 -8.32 -6.21 20.74
CA GLU A 285 -8.19 -7.67 20.71
C GLU A 285 -9.15 -8.33 19.73
N GLN A 286 -10.35 -7.77 19.52
CA GLN A 286 -11.26 -8.24 18.49
C GLN A 286 -10.71 -7.92 17.09
N LEU A 287 -10.33 -6.68 16.85
CA LEU A 287 -9.84 -6.22 15.55
C LEU A 287 -8.58 -6.99 15.13
N LYS A 288 -7.67 -7.32 16.07
CA LYS A 288 -6.54 -8.21 15.82
C LYS A 288 -6.98 -9.57 15.28
N ARG A 289 -7.95 -10.23 15.93
CA ARG A 289 -8.50 -11.53 15.49
C ARG A 289 -9.11 -11.45 14.09
N GLU A 290 -9.75 -10.34 13.76
CA GLU A 290 -10.35 -10.08 12.45
C GLU A 290 -9.32 -9.86 11.34
N LEU A 291 -8.27 -9.08 11.60
CA LEU A 291 -7.16 -8.88 10.65
C LEU A 291 -6.49 -10.22 10.30
N ARG A 292 -6.22 -11.05 11.31
CA ARG A 292 -5.60 -12.38 11.13
C ARG A 292 -6.49 -13.32 10.31
N TRP A 293 -7.80 -13.24 10.51
CA TRP A 293 -8.76 -14.02 9.72
C TRP A 293 -8.72 -13.59 8.25
N ALA A 294 -8.79 -12.28 7.98
CA ALA A 294 -8.74 -11.77 6.61
C ALA A 294 -7.41 -12.12 5.92
N TYR A 295 -6.29 -11.99 6.65
CA TYR A 295 -4.97 -12.36 6.16
C TYR A 295 -4.91 -13.85 5.78
N ALA A 296 -5.33 -14.74 6.68
CA ALA A 296 -5.32 -16.18 6.41
C ALA A 296 -6.09 -16.53 5.13
N ARG A 297 -7.26 -15.92 4.93
CA ARG A 297 -8.07 -16.13 3.72
C ARG A 297 -7.39 -15.63 2.45
N CYS A 298 -6.77 -14.45 2.49
CA CYS A 298 -6.04 -13.94 1.33
C CYS A 298 -4.91 -14.89 0.92
N ILE A 299 -4.15 -15.42 1.88
CA ILE A 299 -3.07 -16.38 1.59
C ILE A 299 -3.61 -17.71 1.05
N GLU A 300 -4.71 -18.21 1.62
CA GLU A 300 -5.38 -19.42 1.12
C GLU A 300 -5.86 -19.27 -0.33
N HIS A 301 -6.41 -18.11 -0.70
CA HIS A 301 -6.78 -17.83 -2.09
C HIS A 301 -5.56 -17.73 -3.02
N LEU A 302 -4.48 -17.07 -2.57
CA LEU A 302 -3.24 -16.98 -3.35
C LEU A 302 -2.60 -18.34 -3.64
N ASN A 303 -2.87 -19.37 -2.82
CA ASN A 303 -2.40 -20.73 -3.06
C ASN A 303 -2.97 -21.38 -4.33
N GLU A 304 -4.07 -20.85 -4.88
CA GLU A 304 -4.73 -21.37 -6.09
C GLU A 304 -4.15 -20.76 -7.39
N HIS A 305 -3.36 -19.69 -7.29
CA HIS A 305 -2.83 -18.97 -8.45
C HIS A 305 -1.53 -19.57 -8.97
N ALA A 306 -1.34 -19.58 -10.29
CA ALA A 306 -0.14 -20.12 -10.94
C ALA A 306 1.16 -19.40 -10.52
N CYS A 307 1.08 -18.12 -10.18
CA CYS A 307 2.19 -17.29 -9.71
C CYS A 307 2.35 -17.27 -8.18
N ALA A 308 1.76 -18.25 -7.46
CA ALA A 308 1.75 -18.33 -5.99
C ALA A 308 3.08 -18.00 -5.30
N PRO A 309 4.26 -18.46 -5.76
CA PRO A 309 5.52 -18.11 -5.09
C PRO A 309 5.78 -16.60 -5.00
N VAL A 310 5.56 -15.86 -6.09
CA VAL A 310 5.77 -14.40 -6.13
C VAL A 310 4.66 -13.68 -5.37
N THR A 311 3.41 -14.07 -5.59
CA THR A 311 2.25 -13.38 -5.00
C THR A 311 2.20 -13.56 -3.48
N LYS A 312 2.47 -14.77 -2.97
CA LYS A 312 2.55 -15.03 -1.52
C LYS A 312 3.74 -14.33 -0.90
N ARG A 313 4.89 -14.33 -1.57
CA ARG A 313 6.07 -13.63 -1.05
C ARG A 313 5.77 -12.15 -0.81
N TYR A 314 5.16 -11.48 -1.79
CA TYR A 314 4.69 -10.10 -1.64
C TYR A 314 3.69 -9.97 -0.48
N ALA A 315 2.61 -10.77 -0.48
CA ALA A 315 1.54 -10.71 0.50
C ALA A 315 1.99 -10.96 1.95
N THR A 316 2.93 -11.87 2.17
CA THR A 316 3.38 -12.26 3.52
C THR A 316 4.56 -11.45 4.04
N SER A 317 5.22 -10.69 3.17
CA SER A 317 6.49 -10.00 3.45
C SER A 317 6.46 -9.10 4.69
N GLY A 318 5.32 -8.50 5.05
CA GLY A 318 5.17 -7.64 6.23
C GLY A 318 5.53 -8.35 7.55
N LEU A 319 5.33 -9.67 7.63
CA LEU A 319 5.70 -10.47 8.80
C LEU A 319 7.22 -10.58 9.01
N VAL A 320 8.02 -10.28 7.98
CA VAL A 320 9.48 -10.31 8.05
C VAL A 320 10.05 -8.90 8.04
N PHE A 321 9.68 -8.11 7.03
CA PHE A 321 10.40 -6.86 6.79
C PHE A 321 10.17 -5.82 7.87
N VAL A 322 9.01 -5.82 8.55
CA VAL A 322 8.73 -4.84 9.61
C VAL A 322 9.75 -4.92 10.74
N PHE A 323 10.32 -6.10 11.00
CA PHE A 323 11.35 -6.33 12.01
C PHE A 323 12.78 -5.97 11.52
N LEU A 324 13.01 -6.07 10.21
CA LEU A 324 14.33 -5.86 9.60
C LEU A 324 14.59 -4.40 9.24
N MET A 325 13.55 -3.67 8.84
CA MET A 325 13.70 -2.36 8.22
C MET A 325 13.95 -1.22 9.19
N GLU A 326 14.73 -0.25 8.73
CA GLU A 326 15.06 0.95 9.49
C GLU A 326 13.81 1.80 9.73
N ARG A 327 12.92 1.94 8.73
CA ARG A 327 11.70 2.77 8.80
C ARG A 327 10.89 2.59 10.08
N TYR A 328 10.67 1.35 10.51
CA TYR A 328 9.82 1.05 11.68
C TYR A 328 10.56 1.23 13.00
N ARG A 329 11.87 0.99 13.03
CA ARG A 329 12.72 1.35 14.18
C ARG A 329 12.78 2.86 14.36
N GLU A 330 12.85 3.60 13.26
CA GLU A 330 12.81 5.06 13.26
C GLU A 330 11.45 5.59 13.75
N ARG A 331 10.33 4.93 13.42
CA ARG A 331 9.01 5.31 13.96
C ARG A 331 8.95 5.17 15.48
N LEU A 332 9.41 4.03 16.01
CA LEU A 332 9.45 3.80 17.46
C LEU A 332 10.35 4.79 18.20
N ARG A 333 11.45 5.23 17.58
CA ARG A 333 12.45 6.12 18.18
C ARG A 333 12.26 7.59 17.82
N GLN A 334 11.38 7.90 16.87
CA GLN A 334 11.18 9.25 16.32
C GLN A 334 12.47 9.92 15.81
N VAL A 335 13.42 9.11 15.32
CA VAL A 335 14.74 9.56 14.86
C VAL A 335 15.12 8.79 13.60
N ARG A 336 15.70 9.48 12.61
CA ARG A 336 16.25 8.88 11.38
C ARG A 336 17.49 8.03 11.68
N VAL A 337 17.56 6.84 11.10
CA VAL A 337 18.80 6.05 11.02
C VAL A 337 19.62 6.61 9.85
N PRO A 338 20.91 6.89 10.02
CA PRO A 338 21.74 7.35 8.90
C PRO A 338 21.79 6.33 7.76
N ILE A 339 21.69 6.80 6.53
CA ILE A 339 21.87 5.95 5.34
C ILE A 339 23.33 5.49 5.29
N SER A 340 23.56 4.17 5.26
CA SER A 340 24.91 3.62 5.16
C SER A 340 25.56 3.94 3.81
N SER A 341 26.89 3.98 3.75
CA SER A 341 27.62 4.29 2.51
C SER A 341 27.31 3.31 1.38
N ALA A 342 27.13 2.02 1.68
CA ALA A 342 26.77 1.01 0.70
C ALA A 342 25.38 1.29 0.10
N LEU A 343 24.41 1.64 0.94
CA LEU A 343 23.05 1.95 0.50
C LEU A 343 22.98 3.29 -0.23
N GLN A 344 23.80 4.26 0.18
CA GLN A 344 23.96 5.54 -0.50
C GLN A 344 24.43 5.35 -1.95
N SER A 345 25.41 4.47 -2.21
CA SER A 345 25.87 4.17 -3.57
C SER A 345 24.74 3.64 -4.45
N VAL A 346 23.93 2.71 -3.93
CA VAL A 346 22.78 2.14 -4.67
C VAL A 346 21.73 3.23 -4.96
N LEU A 347 21.48 4.12 -4.00
CA LEU A 347 20.55 5.24 -4.19
C LEU A 347 21.02 6.20 -5.28
N ASP A 348 22.30 6.56 -5.27
CA ASP A 348 22.84 7.52 -6.25
C ASP A 348 22.82 6.95 -7.68
N ASP A 349 23.07 5.65 -7.83
CA ASP A 349 22.90 4.93 -9.11
C ASP A 349 21.45 4.97 -9.61
N LEU A 350 20.47 4.78 -8.71
CA LEU A 350 19.04 4.84 -9.07
C LEU A 350 18.59 6.25 -9.46
N VAL A 351 19.04 7.27 -8.75
CA VAL A 351 18.67 8.67 -9.06
C VAL A 351 19.38 9.17 -10.32
N GLY A 352 20.52 8.58 -10.68
CA GLY A 352 21.30 8.98 -11.85
C GLY A 352 22.13 10.25 -11.63
N VAL A 353 22.51 10.52 -10.38
CA VAL A 353 23.43 11.63 -10.06
C VAL A 353 24.85 11.19 -10.41
N ARG A 354 25.39 11.68 -11.53
CA ARG A 354 26.83 11.67 -11.83
C ARG A 354 27.37 13.08 -11.79
#